data_AF-A0AAJ4DTE5-F1
#
_entry.id   AF-A0AAJ4DTE5-F1
#
_cell.length_a   1.000
_cell.length_b   1.000
_cell.length_c   1.000
_cell.angle_alpha   90.00
_cell.angle_beta   90.00
_cell.angle_gamma   90.00
#
_symmetry.space_group_name_H-M   'P 1'
#
loop_
_entity.id
_entity.type
_entity.pdbx_description
1 polymer ?
#
loop_
_entity_poly.entity_id
_entity_poly.type
_entity_poly.pdbx_seq_one_letter_code
_entity_poly.pdbx_strand_id
1 'polypeptide(L)'
;MIFGEIESFVSLMERVIKPFKKSDKTPQKLLSTRLVSVFEAHGVHRNQIPNVIGHGLTLHDVSSDERLLEKLNNEILVSTSNLFGINRGWLDGSSEEVYSTYNFYKYPQKFSDFLSGLIAKSGSDNLDGVLLTVDKIDRGTESVLILQETLGHINNKPYFRYYLCSGWVFSYWKSRGYIAASVAICWKNQVYVRGLYLDASTVNRYASGESLLNFGQDGIHFPNGVRWYAEDLAEVPEVYLKNLDPEENKFGLDAALSLWFQLNNQGFLDTGYSDGTAFKKFNDAREKLA
;
A
#
# COMPACT_ATOMS: atom_id res chain seq x y z
N MET A 1 -69.39 -4.75 9.43
CA MET A 1 -68.57 -5.32 10.51
C MET A 1 -67.43 -6.09 9.85
N ILE A 2 -66.23 -5.51 9.84
CA ILE A 2 -64.90 -6.15 9.85
C ILE A 2 -64.00 -5.02 10.35
N PHE A 3 -63.74 -4.99 11.65
CA PHE A 3 -62.68 -4.24 12.32
C PHE A 3 -62.41 -5.01 13.60
N GLY A 4 -61.30 -5.73 13.64
CA GLY A 4 -60.93 -6.52 14.81
C GLY A 4 -60.00 -7.66 14.44
N GLU A 5 -58.83 -7.37 13.88
CA GLU A 5 -57.71 -8.34 13.81
C GLU A 5 -56.37 -7.68 13.42
N ILE A 6 -56.05 -6.50 13.96
CA ILE A 6 -54.69 -5.90 13.79
C ILE A 6 -54.01 -5.56 15.12
N GLU A 7 -54.71 -5.56 16.26
CA GLU A 7 -54.09 -5.15 17.53
C GLU A 7 -53.33 -6.25 18.31
N SER A 8 -53.36 -7.52 17.88
CA SER A 8 -52.67 -8.59 18.63
C SER A 8 -51.26 -8.94 18.13
N PHE A 9 -50.77 -8.30 17.05
CA PHE A 9 -49.45 -8.63 16.49
C PHE A 9 -48.32 -7.68 16.93
N VAL A 10 -48.65 -6.52 17.50
CA VAL A 10 -47.65 -5.50 17.85
C VAL A 10 -47.11 -5.68 19.27
N SER A 11 -47.85 -6.31 20.19
CA SER A 11 -47.41 -6.44 21.60
C SER A 11 -46.48 -7.63 21.89
N LEU A 12 -46.18 -8.48 20.90
CA LEU A 12 -45.27 -9.64 21.03
C LEU A 12 -43.88 -9.40 20.43
N MET A 13 -43.70 -8.31 19.65
CA MET A 13 -42.43 -7.96 19.00
C MET A 13 -41.51 -7.06 19.85
N GLU A 14 -42.00 -6.45 20.92
CA GLU A 14 -41.18 -5.53 21.75
C GLU A 14 -40.41 -6.21 22.89
N ARG A 15 -40.54 -7.53 23.07
CA ARG A 15 -39.95 -8.23 24.23
C ARG A 15 -38.76 -9.16 23.91
N VAL A 16 -38.27 -9.18 22.68
CA VAL A 16 -37.18 -10.09 22.24
C VAL A 16 -35.89 -9.38 21.78
N ILE A 17 -35.83 -8.04 21.76
CA ILE A 17 -34.58 -7.33 21.44
C ILE A 17 -33.87 -6.95 22.74
N LYS A 18 -33.25 -7.93 23.39
CA LYS A 18 -32.10 -7.65 24.26
C LYS A 18 -30.89 -7.39 23.35
N PRO A 19 -30.14 -6.30 23.53
CA PRO A 19 -28.90 -6.11 22.81
C PRO A 19 -27.91 -7.13 23.33
N PHE A 20 -27.76 -8.25 22.62
CA PHE A 20 -26.57 -9.07 22.73
C PHE A 20 -25.39 -8.18 22.38
N LYS A 21 -24.65 -7.73 23.41
CA LYS A 21 -23.26 -7.34 23.25
C LYS A 21 -22.58 -8.51 22.55
N LYS A 22 -22.34 -8.39 21.24
CA LYS A 22 -21.37 -9.22 20.55
C LYS A 22 -20.07 -9.00 21.31
N SER A 23 -19.67 -10.01 22.06
CA SER A 23 -18.28 -10.21 22.42
C SER A 23 -17.56 -10.39 21.08
N ASP A 24 -17.00 -9.32 20.52
CA ASP A 24 -15.98 -9.37 19.47
C ASP A 24 -14.72 -10.00 20.08
N LYS A 25 -14.79 -11.31 20.32
CA LYS A 25 -13.61 -12.15 20.40
C LYS A 25 -13.49 -12.77 19.03
N THR A 26 -12.88 -12.04 18.11
CA THR A 26 -12.28 -12.64 16.92
C THR A 26 -11.49 -13.85 17.43
N PRO A 27 -11.78 -15.08 17.00
CA PRO A 27 -11.05 -16.24 17.49
C PRO A 27 -9.57 -15.99 17.26
N GLN A 28 -8.78 -16.04 18.33
CA GLN A 28 -7.35 -15.76 18.29
C GLN A 28 -6.74 -16.77 17.32
N LYS A 29 -6.43 -16.32 16.10
CA LYS A 29 -5.81 -17.17 15.08
C LYS A 29 -4.53 -17.76 15.68
N LEU A 30 -4.32 -19.05 15.47
CA LEU A 30 -3.08 -19.71 15.89
C LEU A 30 -1.90 -19.00 15.22
N LEU A 31 -0.76 -18.99 15.93
CA LEU A 31 0.49 -18.44 15.42
C LEU A 31 0.90 -19.10 14.09
N SER A 32 0.70 -20.41 13.97
CA SER A 32 0.91 -21.17 12.73
C SER A 32 0.01 -20.71 11.59
N THR A 33 -1.27 -20.43 11.86
CA THR A 33 -2.19 -19.87 10.86
C THR A 33 -1.73 -18.49 10.38
N ARG A 34 -1.26 -17.61 11.28
CA ARG A 34 -0.71 -16.29 10.91
C ARG A 34 0.54 -16.44 10.06
N LEU A 35 1.46 -17.31 10.47
CA LEU A 35 2.70 -17.58 9.72
C LEU A 35 2.38 -18.07 8.30
N VAL A 36 1.52 -19.08 8.14
CA VAL A 36 1.14 -19.58 6.81
C VAL A 36 0.47 -18.48 5.98
N SER A 37 -0.39 -17.67 6.60
CA SER A 37 -1.05 -16.55 5.91
C SER A 37 -0.03 -15.56 5.33
N VAL A 38 1.08 -15.30 6.03
CA VAL A 38 2.15 -14.43 5.53
C VAL A 38 2.79 -15.03 4.28
N PHE A 39 3.18 -16.30 4.32
CA PHE A 39 3.79 -16.95 3.16
C PHE A 39 2.87 -16.92 1.94
N GLU A 40 1.60 -17.30 2.12
CA GLU A 40 0.61 -17.31 1.04
C GLU A 40 0.39 -15.90 0.46
N ALA A 41 0.24 -14.90 1.34
CA ALA A 41 0.08 -13.49 0.94
C ALA A 41 1.26 -12.95 0.13
N HIS A 42 2.44 -13.52 0.34
CA HIS A 42 3.68 -13.14 -0.35
C HIS A 42 4.04 -14.10 -1.51
N GLY A 43 3.15 -15.02 -1.88
CA GLY A 43 3.29 -15.87 -3.06
C GLY A 43 3.90 -17.26 -2.83
N VAL A 44 4.12 -17.63 -1.56
CA VAL A 44 4.67 -18.93 -1.18
C VAL A 44 3.56 -19.83 -0.66
N HIS A 45 3.28 -20.91 -1.38
CA HIS A 45 2.29 -21.88 -0.93
C HIS A 45 2.78 -22.61 0.33
N ARG A 46 1.87 -23.04 1.20
CA ARG A 46 2.12 -23.76 2.46
C ARG A 46 3.16 -24.87 2.32
N ASN A 47 3.01 -25.72 1.32
CA ASN A 47 3.91 -26.85 1.06
C ASN A 47 5.30 -26.42 0.54
N GLN A 48 5.50 -25.13 0.24
CA GLN A 48 6.78 -24.58 -0.21
C GLN A 48 7.51 -23.84 0.91
N ILE A 49 6.86 -23.56 2.06
CA ILE A 49 7.45 -22.88 3.21
C ILE A 49 8.81 -23.45 3.61
N PRO A 50 9.00 -24.79 3.72
CA PRO A 50 10.30 -25.36 4.07
C PRO A 50 11.46 -24.94 3.17
N ASN A 51 11.18 -24.74 1.88
CA ASN A 51 12.19 -24.39 0.87
C ASN A 51 12.62 -22.91 0.96
N VAL A 52 11.82 -22.07 1.63
CA VAL A 52 12.05 -20.62 1.68
C VAL A 52 12.71 -20.22 2.99
N ILE A 53 12.20 -20.73 4.12
CA ILE A 53 12.66 -20.29 5.44
C ILE A 53 13.69 -21.22 6.08
N GLY A 54 13.77 -22.46 5.62
CA GLY A 54 14.68 -23.46 6.18
C GLY A 54 14.35 -23.85 7.61
N HIS A 55 15.37 -23.86 8.47
CA HIS A 55 15.29 -24.24 9.91
C HIS A 55 14.84 -25.68 10.18
N GLY A 56 15.14 -26.60 9.25
CA GLY A 56 14.83 -28.02 9.42
C GLY A 56 13.32 -28.34 9.37
N LEU A 57 12.47 -27.38 8.98
CA LEU A 57 11.06 -27.66 8.70
C LEU A 57 10.94 -28.64 7.55
N THR A 58 10.03 -29.60 7.67
CA THR A 58 9.71 -30.58 6.63
C THR A 58 8.31 -30.35 6.07
N LEU A 59 8.01 -30.98 4.93
CA LEU A 59 6.65 -31.01 4.38
C LEU A 59 5.62 -31.58 5.35
N HIS A 60 6.03 -32.55 6.18
CA HIS A 60 5.17 -33.13 7.19
C HIS A 60 4.83 -32.10 8.27
N ASP A 61 5.81 -31.31 8.72
CA ASP A 61 5.61 -30.29 9.76
C ASP A 61 4.64 -29.20 9.29
N VAL A 62 4.77 -28.75 8.04
CA VAL A 62 3.88 -27.71 7.49
C VAL A 62 2.53 -28.26 7.02
N SER A 63 2.22 -29.56 7.15
CA SER A 63 0.98 -30.13 6.59
C SER A 63 -0.31 -29.71 7.31
N SER A 64 -0.24 -29.31 8.58
CA SER A 64 -1.37 -28.79 9.36
C SER A 64 -0.93 -27.72 10.35
N ASP A 65 -1.85 -26.89 10.82
CA ASP A 65 -1.53 -25.77 11.73
C ASP A 65 -1.03 -26.27 13.09
N GLU A 66 -1.54 -27.42 13.54
CA GLU A 66 -1.14 -28.06 14.79
C GLU A 66 0.31 -28.55 14.72
N ARG A 67 0.66 -29.28 13.65
CA ARG A 67 2.03 -29.78 13.46
C ARG A 67 3.04 -28.66 13.30
N LEU A 68 2.67 -27.63 12.55
CA LEU A 68 3.53 -26.47 12.36
C LEU A 68 3.76 -25.78 13.70
N LEU A 69 2.71 -25.57 14.49
CA LEU A 69 2.79 -24.93 15.80
C LEU A 69 3.77 -25.64 16.74
N GLU A 70 3.82 -26.98 16.74
CA GLU A 70 4.78 -27.76 17.54
C GLU A 70 6.25 -27.53 17.15
N LYS A 71 6.51 -27.05 15.94
CA LYS A 71 7.86 -26.76 15.43
C LYS A 71 8.24 -25.29 15.45
N LEU A 72 7.26 -24.38 15.63
CA LEU A 72 7.55 -22.96 15.66
C LEU A 72 8.45 -22.61 16.84
N ASN A 73 9.52 -21.89 16.54
CA ASN A 73 10.46 -21.36 17.51
C ASN A 73 10.81 -19.91 17.15
N ASN A 74 11.56 -19.25 18.01
CA ASN A 74 11.91 -17.85 17.81
C ASN A 74 12.71 -17.61 16.51
N GLU A 75 13.57 -18.55 16.11
CA GLU A 75 14.41 -18.43 14.90
C GLU A 75 13.56 -18.42 13.63
N ILE A 76 12.58 -19.32 13.52
CA ILE A 76 11.62 -19.37 12.40
C ILE A 76 10.82 -18.07 12.35
N LEU A 77 10.34 -17.58 13.49
CA LEU A 77 9.46 -16.41 13.51
C LEU A 77 10.20 -15.11 13.20
N VAL A 78 11.42 -14.95 13.71
CA VAL A 78 12.31 -13.82 13.36
C VAL A 78 12.70 -13.89 11.89
N SER A 79 13.05 -15.08 11.38
CA SER A 79 13.39 -15.26 9.97
C SER A 79 12.22 -14.91 9.06
N THR A 80 10.99 -15.30 9.41
CA THR A 80 9.77 -14.96 8.67
C THR A 80 9.56 -13.45 8.64
N SER A 81 9.71 -12.82 9.81
CA SER A 81 9.51 -11.37 9.96
C SER A 81 10.51 -10.58 9.13
N ASN A 82 11.78 -10.98 9.18
CA ASN A 82 12.86 -10.34 8.44
C ASN A 82 12.75 -10.54 6.93
N LEU A 83 12.37 -11.75 6.51
CA LEU A 83 12.23 -12.10 5.09
C LEU A 83 11.17 -11.23 4.42
N PHE A 84 9.97 -11.18 5.00
CA PHE A 84 8.82 -10.50 4.40
C PHE A 84 8.65 -9.04 4.85
N GLY A 85 9.48 -8.58 5.78
CA GLY A 85 9.41 -7.21 6.30
C GLY A 85 8.16 -6.95 7.15
N ILE A 86 7.63 -7.97 7.82
CA ILE A 86 6.47 -7.83 8.71
C ILE A 86 6.89 -7.58 10.16
N ASN A 87 6.01 -6.93 10.91
CA ASN A 87 6.17 -6.68 12.33
C ASN A 87 6.05 -8.00 13.11
N ARG A 88 7.08 -8.32 13.90
CA ARG A 88 7.12 -9.51 14.76
C ARG A 88 5.97 -9.55 15.76
N GLY A 89 5.60 -8.39 16.32
CA GLY A 89 4.49 -8.26 17.25
C GLY A 89 3.15 -8.61 16.62
N TRP A 90 2.91 -8.27 15.36
CA TRP A 90 1.72 -8.74 14.66
C TRP A 90 1.74 -10.25 14.44
N LEU A 91 2.88 -10.83 14.09
CA LEU A 91 2.99 -12.29 13.97
C LEU A 91 2.67 -12.97 15.31
N ASP A 92 3.12 -12.40 16.43
CA ASP A 92 2.81 -12.87 17.80
C ASP A 92 1.38 -12.55 18.28
N GLY A 93 0.64 -11.72 17.56
CA GLY A 93 -0.69 -11.25 17.97
C GLY A 93 -0.67 -10.21 19.10
N SER A 94 0.46 -9.53 19.31
CA SER A 94 0.62 -8.41 20.25
C SER A 94 0.53 -7.02 19.60
N SER A 95 0.44 -6.96 18.26
CA SER A 95 0.24 -5.73 17.48
C SER A 95 -0.80 -5.96 16.36
N GLU A 96 -1.49 -4.90 15.98
CA GLU A 96 -2.35 -4.87 14.78
C GLU A 96 -1.57 -4.43 13.52
N GLU A 97 -0.41 -3.78 13.67
CA GLU A 97 0.43 -3.31 12.56
C GLU A 97 1.18 -4.48 11.91
N VAL A 98 0.85 -4.84 10.67
CA VAL A 98 1.50 -5.91 9.91
C VAL A 98 2.83 -5.46 9.32
N TYR A 99 2.84 -4.27 8.70
CA TYR A 99 4.00 -3.69 8.04
C TYR A 99 4.30 -2.33 8.62
N SER A 100 5.58 -2.03 8.79
CA SER A 100 6.01 -0.66 9.08
C SER A 100 5.76 0.25 7.89
N THR A 101 5.27 1.45 8.18
CA THR A 101 5.07 2.50 7.17
C THR A 101 6.19 3.53 7.23
N TYR A 102 6.66 3.96 6.06
CA TYR A 102 7.67 5.00 5.91
C TYR A 102 7.01 6.30 5.46
N ASN A 103 7.31 7.41 6.13
CA ASN A 103 6.77 8.71 5.78
C ASN A 103 7.89 9.63 5.27
N PHE A 104 7.78 10.07 4.02
CA PHE A 104 8.73 10.98 3.37
C PHE A 104 8.10 12.32 2.99
N TYR A 105 6.95 12.66 3.57
CA TYR A 105 6.28 13.93 3.34
C TYR A 105 7.20 15.11 3.63
N LYS A 106 7.41 15.98 2.62
CA LYS A 106 8.35 17.11 2.61
C LYS A 106 9.84 16.75 2.58
N TYR A 107 10.20 15.47 2.43
CA TYR A 107 11.60 15.01 2.46
C TYR A 107 11.96 14.11 1.27
N PRO A 108 11.88 14.60 0.01
CA PRO A 108 12.20 13.81 -1.17
C PRO A 108 13.65 13.26 -1.17
N GLN A 109 14.61 13.99 -0.58
CA GLN A 109 15.96 13.48 -0.42
C GLN A 109 16.01 12.22 0.47
N LYS A 110 15.27 12.20 1.58
CA LYS A 110 15.21 11.00 2.45
C LYS A 110 14.60 9.81 1.72
N PHE A 111 13.62 10.05 0.84
CA PHE A 111 13.08 9.01 -0.03
C PHE A 111 14.13 8.52 -1.02
N SER A 112 14.90 9.42 -1.64
CA SER A 112 16.00 9.06 -2.54
C SER A 112 17.06 8.20 -1.84
N ASP A 113 17.44 8.56 -0.62
CA ASP A 113 18.42 7.81 0.18
C ASP A 113 17.87 6.41 0.55
N PHE A 114 16.59 6.35 0.93
CA PHE A 114 15.89 5.10 1.20
C PHE A 114 15.86 4.18 -0.03
N LEU A 115 15.44 4.70 -1.19
CA LEU A 115 15.38 3.94 -2.44
C LEU A 115 16.78 3.46 -2.87
N SER A 116 17.79 4.33 -2.76
CA SER A 116 19.18 3.97 -3.05
C SER A 116 19.66 2.81 -2.18
N GLY A 117 19.28 2.80 -0.89
CA GLY A 117 19.56 1.69 0.02
C GLY A 117 18.90 0.38 -0.40
N LEU A 118 17.65 0.43 -0.89
CA LEU A 118 16.97 -0.75 -1.43
C LEU A 118 17.66 -1.26 -2.71
N ILE A 119 17.96 -0.36 -3.65
CA ILE A 119 18.64 -0.72 -4.90
C ILE A 119 20.02 -1.31 -4.64
N ALA A 120 20.80 -0.74 -3.72
CA ALA A 120 22.12 -1.27 -3.37
C ALA A 120 22.06 -2.69 -2.80
N LYS A 121 20.96 -3.04 -2.12
CA LYS A 121 20.73 -4.36 -1.54
C LYS A 121 20.20 -5.37 -2.56
N SER A 122 19.25 -4.95 -3.38
CA SER A 122 18.38 -5.87 -4.15
C SER A 122 18.57 -5.77 -5.66
N GLY A 123 19.17 -4.68 -6.15
CA GLY A 123 19.19 -4.31 -7.57
C GLY A 123 17.86 -3.69 -8.01
N SER A 124 17.92 -2.72 -8.94
CA SER A 124 16.74 -2.04 -9.49
C SER A 124 15.80 -3.02 -10.21
N ASP A 125 16.35 -3.99 -10.94
CA ASP A 125 15.57 -4.96 -11.73
C ASP A 125 14.69 -5.88 -10.88
N ASN A 126 14.94 -5.96 -9.56
CA ASN A 126 14.12 -6.73 -8.62
C ASN A 126 13.09 -5.86 -7.89
N LEU A 127 13.01 -4.56 -8.22
CA LEU A 127 12.14 -3.59 -7.56
C LEU A 127 11.11 -3.03 -8.55
N ASP A 128 9.84 -3.07 -8.15
CA ASP A 128 8.74 -2.40 -8.84
C ASP A 128 7.91 -1.60 -7.83
N GLY A 129 7.04 -0.71 -8.32
CA GLY A 129 6.15 0.05 -7.44
C GLY A 129 4.72 0.22 -7.94
N VAL A 130 3.83 0.47 -7.00
CA VAL A 130 2.45 0.91 -7.27
C VAL A 130 2.05 2.04 -6.33
N LEU A 131 1.53 3.13 -6.90
CA LEU A 131 0.88 4.21 -6.15
C LEU A 131 -0.62 3.96 -6.09
N LEU A 132 -1.14 3.73 -4.89
CA LEU A 132 -2.55 3.52 -4.63
C LEU A 132 -3.18 4.82 -4.11
N THR A 133 -4.27 5.25 -4.75
CA THR A 133 -4.99 6.46 -4.37
C THR A 133 -6.46 6.41 -4.81
N VAL A 134 -7.22 7.47 -4.57
CA VAL A 134 -8.64 7.61 -4.94
C VAL A 134 -8.81 8.59 -6.09
N ASP A 135 -9.73 8.32 -7.01
CA ASP A 135 -9.98 9.19 -8.16
C ASP A 135 -11.00 10.30 -7.88
N LYS A 136 -10.80 11.06 -6.81
CA LYS A 136 -11.65 12.18 -6.39
C LYS A 136 -10.91 13.09 -5.41
N ILE A 137 -11.42 14.30 -5.19
CA ILE A 137 -10.98 15.14 -4.07
C ILE A 137 -11.41 14.44 -2.77
N ASP A 138 -10.45 14.07 -1.94
CA ASP A 138 -10.65 13.37 -0.67
C ASP A 138 -9.56 13.79 0.32
N ARG A 139 -9.95 14.56 1.33
CA ARG A 139 -9.04 15.09 2.35
C ARG A 139 -8.71 14.10 3.47
N GLY A 140 -9.40 12.96 3.53
CA GLY A 140 -9.30 12.01 4.63
C GLY A 140 -8.56 10.71 4.26
N THR A 141 -8.46 10.40 2.97
CA THR A 141 -7.82 9.16 2.52
C THR A 141 -6.32 9.36 2.28
N GLU A 142 -5.51 8.64 3.04
CA GLU A 142 -4.07 8.59 2.79
C GLU A 142 -3.77 7.67 1.60
N SER A 143 -2.92 8.14 0.70
CA SER A 143 -2.38 7.36 -0.41
C SER A 143 -1.10 6.65 0.02
N VAL A 144 -0.81 5.54 -0.65
CA VAL A 144 0.33 4.70 -0.34
C VAL A 144 1.08 4.33 -1.62
N LEU A 145 2.39 4.56 -1.61
CA LEU A 145 3.32 4.01 -2.58
C LEU A 145 3.88 2.72 -2.00
N ILE A 146 3.56 1.59 -2.62
CA ILE A 146 4.10 0.28 -2.25
C ILE A 146 5.24 -0.04 -3.19
N LEU A 147 6.44 -0.22 -2.65
CA LEU A 147 7.56 -0.82 -3.39
C LEU A 147 7.58 -2.32 -3.12
N GLN A 148 7.77 -3.11 -4.17
CA GLN A 148 7.84 -4.56 -4.14
C GLN A 148 9.27 -4.99 -4.48
N GLU A 149 9.89 -5.82 -3.63
CA GLU A 149 11.13 -6.53 -3.90
C GLU A 149 10.81 -7.99 -4.25
N THR A 150 11.31 -8.46 -5.40
CA THR A 150 11.31 -9.89 -5.74
C THR A 150 12.43 -10.58 -4.98
N LEU A 151 12.08 -11.46 -4.05
CA LEU A 151 13.04 -12.13 -3.18
C LEU A 151 13.65 -13.40 -3.81
N GLY A 152 12.93 -14.02 -4.74
CA GLY A 152 13.33 -15.26 -5.37
C GLY A 152 12.19 -15.95 -6.11
N HIS A 153 12.44 -17.17 -6.59
CA HIS A 153 11.49 -17.95 -7.34
C HIS A 153 11.41 -19.40 -6.84
N ILE A 154 10.21 -19.97 -6.81
CA ILE A 154 9.98 -21.39 -6.55
C ILE A 154 9.20 -21.95 -7.74
N ASN A 155 9.79 -22.89 -8.47
CA ASN A 155 9.21 -23.43 -9.72
C ASN A 155 8.82 -22.31 -10.70
N ASN A 156 9.72 -21.34 -10.91
CA ASN A 156 9.53 -20.13 -11.73
C ASN A 156 8.41 -19.18 -11.25
N LYS A 157 7.88 -19.37 -10.05
CA LYS A 157 6.92 -18.45 -9.45
C LYS A 157 7.59 -17.53 -8.44
N PRO A 158 7.46 -16.21 -8.57
CA PRO A 158 8.12 -15.27 -7.67
C PRO A 158 7.45 -15.23 -6.30
N TYR A 159 8.20 -14.78 -5.30
CA TYR A 159 7.68 -14.36 -4.00
C TYR A 159 8.32 -13.04 -3.57
N PHE A 160 7.61 -12.27 -2.77
CA PHE A 160 7.86 -10.84 -2.66
C PHE A 160 8.04 -10.34 -1.22
N ARG A 161 8.68 -9.19 -1.09
CA ARG A 161 8.66 -8.33 0.11
C ARG A 161 8.08 -6.96 -0.28
N TYR A 162 7.38 -6.33 0.66
CA TYR A 162 6.76 -5.02 0.44
C TYR A 162 7.31 -3.95 1.37
N TYR A 163 7.37 -2.72 0.87
CA TYR A 163 7.73 -1.51 1.60
C TYR A 163 6.64 -0.47 1.39
N LEU A 164 6.00 -0.03 2.47
CA LEU A 164 4.85 0.88 2.40
C LEU A 164 5.30 2.30 2.70
N CYS A 165 5.21 3.19 1.71
CA CYS A 165 5.44 4.60 1.89
C CYS A 165 4.08 5.32 1.94
N SER A 166 3.72 5.90 3.08
CA SER A 166 2.41 6.52 3.32
C SER A 166 2.51 7.89 3.99
N GLY A 167 1.40 8.44 4.48
CA GLY A 167 1.35 9.76 5.12
C GLY A 167 1.11 10.92 4.14
N TRP A 168 0.55 10.64 2.96
CA TRP A 168 0.20 11.66 1.97
C TRP A 168 -1.28 11.65 1.64
N VAL A 169 -1.91 12.82 1.59
CA VAL A 169 -3.29 12.97 1.10
C VAL A 169 -3.23 13.45 -0.35
N PHE A 170 -3.66 12.63 -1.31
CA PHE A 170 -3.40 12.88 -2.74
C PHE A 170 -4.09 14.12 -3.31
N SER A 171 -5.24 14.52 -2.75
CA SER A 171 -5.91 15.77 -3.15
C SER A 171 -5.27 17.01 -2.56
N TYR A 172 -4.37 16.88 -1.58
CA TYR A 172 -3.66 18.01 -1.00
C TYR A 172 -2.43 18.36 -1.84
N TRP A 173 -2.36 19.60 -2.32
CA TRP A 173 -1.35 20.06 -3.27
C TRP A 173 0.10 19.78 -2.82
N LYS A 174 0.38 19.93 -1.52
CA LYS A 174 1.72 19.71 -0.99
C LYS A 174 2.10 18.24 -1.03
N SER A 175 1.18 17.37 -0.61
CA SER A 175 1.34 15.92 -0.70
C SER A 175 1.49 15.47 -2.15
N ARG A 176 0.69 16.03 -3.08
CA ARG A 176 0.80 15.76 -4.52
C ARG A 176 2.20 16.03 -5.08
N GLY A 177 2.79 17.18 -4.76
CA GLY A 177 4.15 17.52 -5.21
C GLY A 177 5.20 16.52 -4.71
N TYR A 178 5.15 16.15 -3.42
CA TYR A 178 6.13 15.20 -2.89
C TYR A 178 5.90 13.76 -3.36
N ILE A 179 4.66 13.34 -3.62
CA ILE A 179 4.38 12.08 -4.30
C ILE A 179 4.97 12.09 -5.72
N ALA A 180 4.76 13.17 -6.49
CA ALA A 180 5.31 13.30 -7.83
C ALA A 180 6.85 13.17 -7.83
N ALA A 181 7.51 13.82 -6.87
CA ALA A 181 8.94 13.68 -6.65
C ALA A 181 9.36 12.24 -6.32
N SER A 182 8.67 11.56 -5.40
CA SER A 182 8.97 10.15 -5.08
C SER A 182 8.80 9.24 -6.30
N VAL A 183 7.74 9.43 -7.09
CA VAL A 183 7.52 8.66 -8.33
C VAL A 183 8.64 8.93 -9.34
N ALA A 184 8.99 10.19 -9.60
CA ALA A 184 10.06 10.55 -10.53
C ALA A 184 11.43 9.97 -10.09
N ILE A 185 11.74 10.04 -8.80
CA ILE A 185 12.95 9.42 -8.22
C ILE A 185 12.97 7.91 -8.48
N CYS A 186 11.85 7.19 -8.33
CA CYS A 186 11.79 5.76 -8.67
C CYS A 186 12.10 5.52 -10.15
N TRP A 187 11.41 6.25 -11.05
CA TRP A 187 11.58 6.10 -12.49
C TRP A 187 13.01 6.39 -12.96
N LYS A 188 13.62 7.45 -12.43
CA LYS A 188 15.02 7.80 -12.73
C LYS A 188 16.01 6.71 -12.36
N ASN A 189 15.67 5.90 -11.35
CA ASN A 189 16.46 4.78 -10.88
C ASN A 189 15.97 3.43 -11.41
N GLN A 190 15.18 3.43 -12.50
CA GLN A 190 14.66 2.23 -13.17
C GLN A 190 13.78 1.34 -12.29
N VAL A 191 13.15 1.92 -11.26
CA VAL A 191 12.11 1.28 -10.45
C VAL A 191 10.76 1.82 -10.94
N TYR A 192 10.03 1.01 -11.70
CA TYR A 192 8.85 1.50 -12.40
C TYR A 192 7.63 1.52 -11.47
N VAL A 193 7.07 2.71 -11.28
CA VAL A 193 5.88 2.92 -10.47
C VAL A 193 4.68 3.15 -11.37
N ARG A 194 3.65 2.30 -11.24
CA ARG A 194 2.34 2.49 -11.87
C ARG A 194 1.34 3.12 -10.92
N GLY A 195 0.36 3.82 -11.46
CA GLY A 195 -0.76 4.36 -10.70
C GLY A 195 -1.96 3.43 -10.69
N LEU A 196 -2.66 3.34 -9.55
CA LEU A 196 -3.92 2.63 -9.44
C LEU A 196 -4.92 3.41 -8.58
N TYR A 197 -6.09 3.68 -9.14
CA TYR A 197 -7.23 4.19 -8.38
C TYR A 197 -8.05 3.05 -7.80
N LEU A 198 -8.30 3.12 -6.49
CA LEU A 198 -9.10 2.17 -5.70
C LEU A 198 -10.15 2.93 -4.86
N ASP A 199 -11.02 2.20 -4.17
CA ASP A 199 -11.93 2.80 -3.20
C ASP A 199 -11.18 3.24 -1.92
N ALA A 200 -11.68 4.29 -1.27
CA ALA A 200 -11.06 4.89 -0.08
C ALA A 200 -10.81 3.89 1.06
N SER A 201 -11.71 2.91 1.25
CA SER A 201 -11.55 1.93 2.33
C SER A 201 -10.40 0.97 2.07
N THR A 202 -10.17 0.62 0.80
CA THR A 202 -9.05 -0.25 0.40
C THR A 202 -7.73 0.51 0.45
N VAL A 203 -7.69 1.76 -0.03
CA VAL A 203 -6.45 2.57 0.04
C VAL A 203 -6.04 2.81 1.49
N ASN A 204 -6.94 3.28 2.36
CA ASN A 204 -6.63 3.53 3.77
C ASN A 204 -6.14 2.28 4.50
N ARG A 205 -6.76 1.13 4.19
CA ARG A 205 -6.39 -0.16 4.76
C ARG A 205 -4.95 -0.57 4.42
N TYR A 206 -4.49 -0.27 3.20
CA TYR A 206 -3.11 -0.51 2.83
C TYR A 206 -2.17 0.58 3.34
N ALA A 207 -2.61 1.85 3.36
CA ALA A 207 -1.81 2.96 3.87
C ALA A 207 -1.50 2.85 5.37
N SER A 208 -2.38 2.23 6.16
CA SER A 208 -2.18 2.05 7.61
C SER A 208 -1.13 0.99 7.97
N GLY A 209 -0.79 0.08 7.05
CA GLY A 209 0.10 -1.05 7.36
C GLY A 209 -0.51 -2.14 8.25
N GLU A 210 -1.77 -2.02 8.67
CA GLU A 210 -2.45 -2.98 9.56
C GLU A 210 -3.03 -4.19 8.82
N SER A 211 -3.02 -4.16 7.48
CA SER A 211 -3.55 -5.24 6.66
C SER A 211 -2.47 -6.02 5.94
N LEU A 212 -2.55 -7.34 6.05
CA LEU A 212 -1.69 -8.25 5.31
C LEU A 212 -1.96 -8.10 3.80
N LEU A 213 -0.92 -7.78 3.03
CA LEU A 213 -1.02 -7.57 1.59
C LEU A 213 -1.12 -8.93 0.90
N ASN A 214 -2.33 -9.45 0.81
CA ASN A 214 -2.63 -10.75 0.23
C ASN A 214 -2.63 -10.71 -1.31
N PHE A 215 -1.49 -10.35 -1.89
CA PHE A 215 -1.29 -10.25 -3.33
C PHE A 215 -0.84 -11.57 -3.96
N GLY A 216 -0.32 -12.50 -3.15
CA GLY A 216 0.11 -13.80 -3.61
C GLY A 216 1.21 -13.72 -4.67
N GLN A 217 1.12 -14.60 -5.65
CA GLN A 217 2.12 -14.74 -6.74
C GLN A 217 2.01 -13.63 -7.79
N ASP A 218 0.89 -12.91 -7.83
CA ASP A 218 0.69 -11.79 -8.76
C ASP A 218 1.34 -10.49 -8.23
N GLY A 219 1.66 -10.43 -6.94
CA GLY A 219 2.27 -9.27 -6.31
C GLY A 219 1.45 -7.99 -6.51
N ILE A 220 2.11 -6.85 -6.63
CA ILE A 220 1.47 -5.54 -6.88
C ILE A 220 0.75 -5.45 -8.25
N HIS A 221 0.67 -6.53 -9.04
CA HIS A 221 -0.20 -6.62 -10.23
C HIS A 221 -1.61 -7.15 -9.90
N PHE A 222 -1.81 -7.70 -8.70
CA PHE A 222 -3.07 -8.25 -8.21
C PHE A 222 -4.23 -7.24 -8.05
N PRO A 223 -4.05 -6.06 -7.41
CA PRO A 223 -5.21 -5.24 -7.08
C PRO A 223 -5.91 -4.75 -8.35
N ASN A 224 -7.19 -5.09 -8.48
CA ASN A 224 -8.05 -4.62 -9.55
C ASN A 224 -8.45 -3.16 -9.27
N GLY A 225 -8.16 -2.27 -10.20
CA GLY A 225 -8.46 -0.85 -10.11
C GLY A 225 -8.29 -0.15 -11.46
N VAL A 226 -8.54 1.16 -11.49
CA VAL A 226 -8.33 1.96 -12.71
C VAL A 226 -6.86 2.34 -12.78
N ARG A 227 -6.16 1.79 -13.78
CA ARG A 227 -4.72 2.02 -13.99
C ARG A 227 -4.49 3.39 -14.63
N TRP A 228 -3.36 4.01 -14.28
CA TRP A 228 -2.88 5.26 -14.87
C TRP A 228 -1.35 5.34 -14.76
N TYR A 229 -0.74 6.27 -15.51
CA TYR A 229 0.70 6.50 -15.55
C TYR A 229 1.11 7.43 -14.41
N ALA A 230 1.78 6.90 -13.38
CA ALA A 230 2.10 7.69 -12.20
C ALA A 230 3.18 8.75 -12.48
N GLU A 231 4.10 8.44 -13.40
CA GLU A 231 5.14 9.32 -13.92
C GLU A 231 4.58 10.60 -14.56
N ASP A 232 3.35 10.55 -15.08
CA ASP A 232 2.67 11.74 -15.63
C ASP A 232 2.42 12.80 -14.56
N LEU A 233 2.51 12.49 -13.26
CA LEU A 233 2.55 13.51 -12.21
C LEU A 233 3.73 14.49 -12.37
N ALA A 234 4.85 14.04 -12.92
CA ALA A 234 6.01 14.89 -13.18
C ALA A 234 5.92 15.55 -14.57
N GLU A 235 5.31 14.90 -15.56
CA GLU A 235 5.43 15.29 -16.97
C GLU A 235 4.17 15.97 -17.56
N VAL A 236 2.98 15.74 -16.96
CA VAL A 236 1.68 16.17 -17.52
C VAL A 236 0.88 16.99 -16.49
N PRO A 237 0.71 18.31 -16.70
CA PRO A 237 0.06 19.19 -15.73
C PRO A 237 -1.41 18.81 -15.49
N GLU A 238 -2.12 18.31 -16.50
CA GLU A 238 -3.51 17.85 -16.35
C GLU A 238 -3.62 16.70 -15.36
N VAL A 239 -2.68 15.74 -15.39
CA VAL A 239 -2.64 14.61 -14.45
C VAL A 239 -2.21 15.07 -13.06
N TYR A 240 -1.20 15.96 -12.99
CA TYR A 240 -0.72 16.54 -11.75
C TYR A 240 -1.80 17.31 -10.98
N LEU A 241 -2.60 18.11 -11.70
CA LEU A 241 -3.66 18.94 -11.13
C LEU A 241 -5.00 18.21 -10.96
N LYS A 242 -5.18 17.03 -11.58
CA LYS A 242 -6.41 16.25 -11.50
C LYS A 242 -6.77 15.95 -10.04
N ASN A 243 -8.02 16.29 -9.68
CA ASN A 243 -8.59 16.03 -8.35
C ASN A 243 -7.78 16.64 -7.18
N LEU A 244 -6.99 17.68 -7.45
CA LEU A 244 -6.47 18.53 -6.40
C LEU A 244 -7.59 19.37 -5.80
N ASP A 245 -7.53 19.56 -4.49
CA ASP A 245 -8.36 20.53 -3.82
C ASP A 245 -7.93 21.93 -4.25
N PRO A 246 -8.81 22.72 -4.87
CA PRO A 246 -8.44 24.06 -5.29
C PRO A 246 -8.21 25.00 -4.10
N GLU A 247 -8.70 24.66 -2.91
CA GLU A 247 -8.75 25.55 -1.75
C GLU A 247 -9.44 26.90 -2.08
N GLU A 248 -9.44 27.84 -1.14
CA GLU A 248 -10.05 29.15 -1.35
C GLU A 248 -9.31 29.93 -2.47
N ASN A 249 -10.06 30.59 -3.36
CA ASN A 249 -9.51 31.39 -4.45
C ASN A 249 -8.51 30.64 -5.35
N LYS A 250 -8.65 29.32 -5.51
CA LYS A 250 -7.76 28.44 -6.28
C LYS A 250 -6.31 28.38 -5.76
N PHE A 251 -6.07 28.76 -4.50
CA PHE A 251 -4.74 28.73 -3.89
C PHE A 251 -4.06 27.35 -4.01
N GLY A 252 -4.80 26.25 -3.83
CA GLY A 252 -4.25 24.90 -3.90
C GLY A 252 -3.65 24.57 -5.27
N LEU A 253 -4.26 25.05 -6.37
CA LEU A 253 -3.75 24.83 -7.72
C LEU A 253 -2.49 25.67 -8.00
N ASP A 254 -2.49 26.94 -7.58
CA ASP A 254 -1.34 27.83 -7.72
C ASP A 254 -0.14 27.34 -6.89
N ALA A 255 -0.40 26.93 -5.65
CA ALA A 255 0.60 26.37 -4.76
C ALA A 255 1.16 25.03 -5.27
N ALA A 256 0.32 24.19 -5.89
CA ALA A 256 0.78 22.96 -6.55
C ALA A 256 1.78 23.26 -7.66
N LEU A 257 1.43 24.16 -8.59
CA LEU A 257 2.31 24.53 -9.70
C LEU A 257 3.61 25.17 -9.22
N SER A 258 3.52 26.06 -8.22
CA SER A 258 4.70 26.67 -7.59
C SER A 258 5.62 25.62 -6.97
N LEU A 259 5.06 24.64 -6.26
CA LEU A 259 5.84 23.52 -5.69
C LEU A 259 6.43 22.62 -6.77
N TRP A 260 5.71 22.36 -7.86
CA TRP A 260 6.23 21.61 -9.00
C TRP A 260 7.49 22.27 -9.55
N PHE A 261 7.46 23.58 -9.83
CA PHE A 261 8.64 24.31 -10.33
C PHE A 261 9.80 24.26 -9.32
N GLN A 262 9.51 24.41 -8.02
CA GLN A 262 10.53 24.30 -6.98
C GLN A 262 11.22 22.93 -7.01
N LEU A 263 10.45 21.85 -7.03
CA LEU A 263 10.98 20.47 -7.03
C LEU A 263 11.71 20.14 -8.34
N ASN A 264 11.20 20.62 -9.48
CA ASN A 264 11.84 20.48 -10.78
C ASN A 264 13.22 21.16 -10.79
N ASN A 265 13.31 22.40 -10.28
CA ASN A 265 14.58 23.14 -10.20
C ASN A 265 15.59 22.49 -9.25
N GLN A 266 15.11 21.70 -8.27
CA GLN A 266 15.94 20.88 -7.39
C GLN A 266 16.34 19.54 -8.01
N GLY A 267 15.81 19.20 -9.19
CA GLY A 267 16.08 17.94 -9.90
C GLY A 267 15.27 16.75 -9.39
N PHE A 268 14.28 16.96 -8.51
CA PHE A 268 13.48 15.87 -7.93
C PHE A 268 12.36 15.35 -8.82
N LEU A 269 12.04 16.06 -9.90
CA LEU A 269 11.00 15.66 -10.87
C LEU A 269 11.59 15.12 -12.17
N ASP A 270 12.91 14.95 -12.23
CA ASP A 270 13.56 14.27 -13.35
C ASP A 270 13.27 12.78 -13.28
N THR A 271 12.51 12.28 -14.26
CA THR A 271 12.15 10.86 -14.41
C THR A 271 13.25 10.04 -15.10
N GLY A 272 14.29 10.68 -15.63
CA GLY A 272 15.29 10.06 -16.50
C GLY A 272 14.85 9.84 -17.95
N TYR A 273 13.56 10.06 -18.27
CA TYR A 273 12.96 9.81 -19.58
C TYR A 273 12.16 10.99 -20.14
N SER A 274 12.32 12.19 -19.57
CA SER A 274 11.56 13.36 -20.00
C SER A 274 11.78 13.68 -21.47
N ASP A 275 10.69 14.03 -22.18
CA ASP A 275 10.72 14.49 -23.56
C ASP A 275 11.24 15.94 -23.70
N GLY A 276 11.63 16.56 -22.59
CA GLY A 276 12.12 17.95 -22.51
C GLY A 276 11.01 19.01 -22.63
N THR A 277 9.74 18.60 -22.71
CA THR A 277 8.61 19.52 -22.92
C THR A 277 7.81 19.79 -21.64
N ALA A 278 8.00 19.00 -20.57
CA ALA A 278 7.27 19.13 -19.31
C ALA A 278 7.30 20.57 -18.75
N PHE A 279 8.48 21.18 -18.67
CA PHE A 279 8.61 22.56 -18.18
C PHE A 279 7.72 23.55 -18.94
N LYS A 280 7.66 23.42 -20.28
CA LYS A 280 6.79 24.26 -21.11
C LYS A 280 5.31 23.97 -20.82
N LYS A 281 4.91 22.70 -20.80
CA LYS A 281 3.51 22.29 -20.48
C LYS A 281 3.05 22.87 -19.15
N PHE A 282 3.88 22.79 -18.11
CA PHE A 282 3.58 23.35 -16.78
C PHE A 282 3.56 24.88 -16.76
N ASN A 283 4.40 25.55 -17.56
CA ASN A 283 4.32 27.00 -17.71
C ASN A 283 3.02 27.44 -18.38
N ASP A 284 2.63 26.78 -19.47
CA ASP A 284 1.37 27.04 -20.16
C ASP A 284 0.16 26.80 -19.22
N ALA A 285 0.22 25.78 -18.36
CA ALA A 285 -0.81 25.51 -17.35
C ALA A 285 -0.90 26.62 -16.29
N ARG A 286 0.24 27.16 -15.85
CA ARG A 286 0.30 28.29 -14.91
C ARG A 286 -0.28 29.57 -15.52
N GLU A 287 0.02 29.85 -16.79
CA GLU A 287 -0.53 31.01 -17.50
C GLU A 287 -2.05 30.92 -17.67
N LYS A 288 -2.59 29.71 -17.89
CA LYS A 288 -4.05 29.49 -17.97
C LYS A 288 -4.77 29.64 -16.62
N LEU A 289 -4.04 29.52 -15.51
CA LEU A 289 -4.60 29.62 -14.15
C LEU A 289 -4.69 31.08 -13.66
N ALA A 290 -3.76 31.93 -14.12
CA ALA A 290 -3.69 33.37 -13.84
C ALA A 290 -4.84 34.15 -14.50
#